data_AF-A0A2C5XXX4-F1
#
_entry.id   AF-A0A2C5XXX4-F1
#
_cell.length_a   1.000
_cell.length_b   1.000
_cell.length_c   1.000
_cell.angle_alpha   90.00
_cell.angle_beta   90.00
_cell.angle_gamma   90.00
#
_symmetry.space_group_name_H-M   'P 1'
#
loop_
_entity.id
_entity.type
_entity.pdbx_description
1 polymer ?
#
loop_
_entity_poly.entity_id
_entity_poly.type
_entity_poly.pdbx_seq_one_letter_code
_entity_poly.pdbx_strand_id
1 'polypeptide(L)'
;MAHTVRRFGQVVRLKPEHADEYRACHARIWPEVASRIKDCGIEDYSIWYDDGTGLLFASFKYVGGDYEGDMRRMAADDKVREWWEVTDRCQESLHPLLINDL
;
A
#
# COMPACT_ATOMS: atom_id res chain seq x y z
N MET A 1 21.06 -4.57 17.43
CA MET A 1 19.82 -4.84 18.18
C MET A 1 18.82 -5.41 17.19
N ALA A 2 18.27 -6.60 17.40
CA ALA A 2 17.20 -7.09 16.53
C ALA A 2 15.94 -6.27 16.84
N HIS A 3 15.39 -5.56 15.86
CA HIS A 3 14.16 -4.82 16.03
C HIS A 3 12.98 -5.80 16.02
N THR A 4 11.99 -5.57 16.87
CA THR A 4 10.78 -6.40 16.91
C THR A 4 10.00 -6.20 15.61
N VAL A 5 9.83 -7.29 14.85
CA VAL A 5 9.00 -7.29 13.65
C VAL A 5 7.56 -6.97 14.04
N ARG A 6 6.95 -5.99 13.36
CA ARG A 6 5.55 -5.61 13.54
C ARG A 6 4.73 -6.04 12.32
N ARG A 7 3.47 -6.41 12.53
CA ARG A 7 2.53 -6.68 11.43
C ARG A 7 1.48 -5.58 11.36
N PHE A 8 1.23 -5.11 10.15
CA PHE A 8 0.24 -4.11 9.85
C PHE A 8 -0.91 -4.73 9.05
N GLY A 9 -2.09 -4.14 9.22
CA GLY A 9 -3.29 -4.42 8.45
C GLY A 9 -3.90 -3.09 8.01
N GLN A 10 -4.29 -2.99 6.74
CA GLN A 10 -4.93 -1.81 6.16
C GLN A 10 -6.18 -2.27 5.40
N VAL A 11 -7.22 -1.45 5.42
CA VAL A 11 -8.47 -1.70 4.69
C VAL A 11 -8.83 -0.45 3.91
N VAL A 12 -9.16 -0.63 2.64
CA VAL A 12 -9.65 0.44 1.74
C VAL A 12 -10.73 -0.12 0.83
N ARG A 13 -11.64 0.73 0.35
CA ARG A 13 -12.65 0.31 -0.63
C ARG A 13 -12.07 0.42 -2.04
N LEU A 14 -12.30 -0.58 -2.87
CA LEU A 14 -12.04 -0.49 -4.30
C LEU A 14 -13.30 0.03 -5.00
N LYS A 15 -13.13 1.02 -5.87
CA LYS A 15 -14.21 1.49 -6.74
C LYS A 15 -14.53 0.39 -7.76
N PRO A 16 -15.78 -0.12 -7.82
CA PRO A 16 -16.12 -1.25 -8.68
C PRO A 16 -15.76 -1.04 -10.16
N GLU A 17 -15.90 0.19 -10.66
CA GLU A 17 -15.58 0.59 -12.03
C GLU A 17 -14.08 0.50 -12.38
N HIS A 18 -13.20 0.43 -11.38
CA HIS A 18 -11.74 0.34 -11.54
C HIS A 18 -11.16 -1.04 -11.15
N ALA A 19 -12.01 -2.04 -10.87
CA ALA A 19 -11.52 -3.32 -10.34
C ALA A 19 -10.56 -4.06 -11.28
N ASP A 20 -10.86 -4.09 -12.59
CA ASP A 20 -10.01 -4.73 -13.59
C ASP A 20 -8.68 -3.98 -13.78
N GLU A 21 -8.74 -2.65 -13.80
CA GLU A 21 -7.56 -1.78 -13.88
C GLU A 21 -6.65 -2.00 -12.67
N TYR A 22 -7.21 -2.04 -11.46
CA TYR A 22 -6.47 -2.28 -10.23
C TYR A 22 -5.77 -3.64 -10.22
N ARG A 23 -6.46 -4.70 -10.65
CA ARG A 23 -5.88 -6.06 -10.77
C ARG A 23 -4.77 -6.10 -11.82
N ALA A 24 -4.98 -5.49 -12.98
CA ALA A 24 -3.98 -5.45 -14.05
C ALA A 24 -2.72 -4.67 -13.65
N CYS A 25 -2.90 -3.56 -12.93
CA CYS A 25 -1.82 -2.76 -12.37
C CYS A 25 -0.99 -3.60 -11.39
N HIS A 26 -1.62 -4.23 -10.39
CA HIS A 26 -0.93 -5.01 -9.35
C HIS A 26 -0.29 -6.30 -9.88
N ALA A 27 -0.84 -6.92 -10.93
CA ALA A 27 -0.23 -8.06 -11.60
C ALA A 27 1.13 -7.71 -12.27
N ARG A 28 1.38 -6.43 -12.49
CA ARG A 28 2.60 -5.89 -13.11
C ARG A 28 3.16 -4.72 -12.29
N ILE A 29 3.30 -4.93 -10.98
CA ILE A 29 3.93 -3.95 -10.10
C ILE A 29 5.27 -3.50 -10.69
N TRP A 30 5.52 -2.20 -10.66
CA TRP A 30 6.77 -1.65 -11.16
C TRP A 30 7.95 -2.12 -10.29
N PRO A 31 9.02 -2.68 -10.87
CA PRO A 31 10.16 -3.20 -10.10
C PRO A 31 10.77 -2.17 -9.14
N GLU A 32 10.81 -0.90 -9.53
CA GLU A 32 11.32 0.22 -8.73
C GLU A 32 10.46 0.46 -7.48
N VAL A 33 9.14 0.37 -7.61
CA VAL A 33 8.18 0.51 -6.50
C VAL A 33 8.34 -0.66 -5.53
N ALA A 34 8.37 -1.89 -6.05
CA ALA A 34 8.57 -3.09 -5.23
C ALA A 34 9.92 -3.04 -4.48
N SER A 35 10.98 -2.57 -5.14
CA SER A 35 12.29 -2.37 -4.52
C SER A 35 12.22 -1.31 -3.41
N ARG A 36 11.60 -0.16 -3.67
CA ARG A 36 11.50 0.92 -2.67
C ARG A 36 10.72 0.49 -1.44
N ILE A 37 9.59 -0.21 -1.62
CA ILE A 37 8.80 -0.78 -0.52
C ILE A 37 9.68 -1.67 0.36
N LYS A 38 10.47 -2.55 -0.25
CA LYS A 38 11.40 -3.44 0.47
C LYS A 38 12.52 -2.67 1.17
N ASP A 39 13.10 -1.66 0.53
CA ASP A 39 14.13 -0.80 1.12
C ASP A 39 13.62 0.01 2.33
N CYS A 40 12.32 0.26 2.39
CA CYS A 40 11.63 0.85 3.54
C CYS A 40 11.22 -0.17 4.61
N GLY A 41 11.78 -1.39 4.56
CA GLY A 41 11.59 -2.40 5.59
C GLY A 41 10.23 -3.08 5.57
N ILE A 42 9.49 -2.98 4.46
CA ILE A 42 8.23 -3.71 4.27
C ILE A 42 8.52 -5.06 3.60
N GLU A 43 8.05 -6.14 4.23
CA GLU A 43 8.17 -7.51 3.73
C GLU A 43 6.83 -8.25 3.85
N ASP A 44 6.70 -9.40 3.17
CA ASP A 44 5.52 -10.26 3.28
C ASP A 44 4.21 -9.47 3.05
N TYR A 45 4.23 -8.59 2.03
CA TYR A 45 3.14 -7.70 1.68
C TYR A 45 2.19 -8.40 0.71
N SER A 46 0.94 -8.60 1.14
CA SER A 46 -0.15 -9.15 0.34
C SER A 46 -1.38 -8.25 0.39
N ILE A 47 -2.14 -8.25 -0.70
CA ILE A 47 -3.43 -7.55 -0.83
C ILE A 47 -4.47 -8.57 -1.30
N TRP A 48 -5.59 -8.66 -0.59
CA TRP A 48 -6.73 -9.50 -0.92
C TRP A 48 -7.94 -8.62 -1.25
N TYR A 49 -8.76 -9.07 -2.19
CA TYR A 49 -10.02 -8.41 -2.54
C TYR A 49 -11.20 -9.30 -2.16
N ASP A 50 -12.20 -8.73 -1.50
CA ASP A 50 -13.47 -9.39 -1.24
C ASP A 50 -14.55 -8.84 -2.17
N ASP A 51 -14.98 -9.67 -3.13
CA ASP A 51 -16.00 -9.31 -4.11
C ASP A 51 -17.37 -8.99 -3.44
N GLY A 52 -17.63 -9.54 -2.24
CA GLY A 52 -18.88 -9.34 -1.52
C GLY A 52 -19.02 -7.95 -0.88
N THR A 53 -17.92 -7.41 -0.32
CA THR A 53 -17.90 -6.10 0.35
C THR A 53 -17.26 -4.99 -0.48
N GLY A 54 -16.54 -5.34 -1.56
CA GLY A 54 -15.75 -4.40 -2.35
C GLY A 54 -14.50 -3.88 -1.62
N LEU A 55 -14.06 -4.58 -0.57
CA LEU A 55 -12.92 -4.16 0.25
C LEU A 55 -11.62 -4.82 -0.21
N LEU A 56 -10.56 -4.02 -0.20
CA LEU A 56 -9.19 -4.49 -0.23
C LEU A 56 -8.67 -4.57 1.20
N PHE A 57 -8.14 -5.74 1.56
CA PHE A 57 -7.37 -5.92 2.78
C PHE A 57 -5.89 -6.06 2.42
N ALA A 58 -5.05 -5.22 3.01
CA ALA A 58 -3.60 -5.26 2.86
C ALA A 58 -2.97 -5.71 4.18
N SER A 59 -1.97 -6.60 4.13
CA SER A 59 -1.13 -6.93 5.29
C SER A 59 0.33 -7.02 4.91
N PHE A 60 1.19 -6.49 5.76
CA PHE A 60 2.64 -6.57 5.61
C PHE A 60 3.35 -6.66 6.96
N LYS A 61 4.60 -7.16 6.93
CA LYS A 61 5.55 -7.07 8.04
C LYS A 61 6.40 -5.83 7.85
N TYR A 62 6.61 -5.10 8.94
CA TYR A 62 7.66 -4.10 9.03
C TYR A 62 8.81 -4.65 9.87
N VAL A 63 10.01 -4.66 9.29
CA VAL A 63 11.23 -5.23 9.88
C VAL A 63 12.29 -4.18 10.23
N GLY A 64 12.03 -2.90 9.94
CA GLY A 64 12.96 -1.80 10.20
C GLY A 64 12.98 -1.30 11.65
N GLY A 65 13.81 -0.28 11.90
CA GLY A 65 14.00 0.32 13.22
C GLY A 65 13.33 1.68 13.43
N ASP A 66 12.88 2.36 12.36
CA ASP A 66 12.26 3.68 12.36
C ASP A 66 11.11 3.74 11.35
N TYR A 67 9.93 3.28 11.76
CA TYR A 67 8.79 3.15 10.84
C TYR A 67 8.36 4.48 10.26
N GLU A 68 8.27 5.52 11.09
CA GLU A 68 7.86 6.84 10.60
C GLU A 68 8.88 7.42 9.64
N GLY A 69 10.18 7.26 9.92
CA GLY A 69 11.24 7.65 8.99
C GLY A 69 11.17 6.88 7.68
N ASP A 70 10.95 5.57 7.73
CA ASP A 70 10.87 4.71 6.55
C ASP A 70 9.62 5.02 5.70
N MET A 71 8.47 5.28 6.32
CA MET A 71 7.26 5.68 5.60
C MET A 71 7.41 7.06 4.96
N ARG A 72 8.04 8.03 5.65
CA ARG A 72 8.38 9.33 5.06
C ARG A 72 9.31 9.20 3.84
N ARG A 73 10.31 8.32 3.91
CA ARG A 73 11.20 8.06 2.76
C ARG A 73 10.46 7.43 1.59
N MET A 74 9.54 6.50 1.86
CA MET A 74 8.70 5.88 0.84
C MET A 74 7.79 6.93 0.17
N ALA A 75 7.13 7.78 0.96
CA ALA A 75 6.25 8.84 0.46
C ALA A 75 6.98 9.95 -0.31
N ALA A 76 8.28 10.12 -0.08
CA ALA A 76 9.11 11.09 -0.80
C ALA A 76 9.67 10.55 -2.13
N ASP A 77 9.54 9.25 -2.42
CA ASP A 77 10.05 8.65 -3.66
C ASP A 77 9.12 8.93 -4.85
N ASP A 78 9.66 9.51 -5.92
CA ASP A 78 8.87 9.92 -7.08
C ASP A 78 8.16 8.75 -7.77
N LYS A 79 8.79 7.56 -7.83
CA LYS A 79 8.15 6.39 -8.47
C LYS A 79 7.06 5.79 -7.62
N VAL A 80 7.21 5.82 -6.30
CA VAL A 80 6.12 5.44 -5.39
C VAL A 80 4.94 6.41 -5.54
N ARG A 81 5.20 7.71 -5.63
CA ARG A 81 4.14 8.72 -5.82
C ARG A 81 3.41 8.55 -7.16
N GLU A 82 4.13 8.38 -8.26
CA GLU A 82 3.53 8.08 -9.58
C GLU A 82 2.65 6.82 -9.52
N TRP A 83 3.11 5.78 -8.83
CA TRP A 83 2.35 4.56 -8.63
C TRP A 83 1.07 4.80 -7.81
N TRP A 84 1.17 5.53 -6.69
CA TRP A 84 0.03 5.87 -5.85
C TRP A 84 -1.00 6.71 -6.61
N GLU A 85 -0.59 7.63 -7.47
CA GLU A 85 -1.55 8.36 -8.31
C GLU A 85 -2.41 7.42 -9.17
N VAL A 86 -1.87 6.28 -9.65
CA VAL A 86 -2.64 5.28 -10.40
C VAL A 86 -3.56 4.49 -9.46
N THR A 87 -3.05 4.01 -8.34
CA THR A 87 -3.82 3.15 -7.43
C THR A 87 -4.89 3.91 -6.63
N ASP A 88 -4.60 5.14 -6.20
CA ASP A 88 -5.51 5.97 -5.39
C ASP A 88 -6.76 6.38 -6.19
N ARG A 89 -6.62 6.57 -7.50
CA ARG A 89 -7.78 6.81 -8.38
C ARG A 89 -8.77 5.66 -8.34
N CYS A 90 -8.29 4.42 -8.17
CA CYS A 90 -9.10 3.22 -8.08
C CYS A 90 -9.73 3.03 -6.69
N GLN A 91 -9.29 3.76 -5.66
CA GLN A 91 -9.61 3.49 -4.27
C GLN A 91 -10.46 4.59 -3.63
N GLU A 92 -11.15 4.24 -2.56
CA GLU A 92 -11.91 5.16 -1.70
C GLU A 92 -11.63 4.86 -0.23
N SER A 93 -11.28 5.89 0.54
CA SER A 93 -11.10 5.78 1.98
C SER A 93 -12.43 5.42 2.67
N LEU A 94 -12.38 4.52 3.65
CA LEU A 94 -13.52 4.24 4.52
C LEU A 94 -13.84 5.43 5.45
N HIS A 95 -12.94 6.40 5.54
CA HIS A 95 -13.10 7.66 6.24
C HIS A 95 -12.83 8.82 5.28
N PRO A 96 -13.77 9.15 4.38
CA PRO A 96 -13.58 10.16 3.33
C PRO A 96 -13.37 11.58 3.86
N LEU A 97 -13.52 11.82 5.16
CA LEU A 97 -13.24 13.10 5.83
C LEU A 97 -11.84 13.16 6.46
N LEU A 98 -11.05 12.08 6.39
CA LEU A 98 -9.69 11.97 6.96
C LEU A 98 -8.64 11.73 5.86
N ILE A 99 -8.63 12.58 4.83
CA ILE A 99 -7.90 12.31 3.57
C ILE A 99 -6.36 12.33 3.70
N ASN A 100 -5.74 12.65 4.84
CA ASN A 100 -4.26 12.85 4.88
C ASN A 100 -3.49 12.33 6.12
N ASP A 101 -4.05 11.45 6.95
CA ASP A 101 -3.42 11.12 8.26
C ASP A 101 -2.72 9.75 8.36
N LEU A 102 -2.05 9.30 7.29
CA LEU A 102 -1.05 8.20 7.37
C LEU A 102 0.16 8.46 6.46
#